data_AF-A0A7J0C9N3-F1
#
_entry.id   AF-A0A7J0C9N3-F1
#
_cell.length_a   1.000
_cell.length_b   1.000
_cell.length_c   1.000
_cell.angle_alpha   90.00
_cell.angle_beta   90.00
_cell.angle_gamma   90.00
#
_symmetry.space_group_name_H-M   'P 1'
#
loop_
_entity.id
_entity.type
_entity.pdbx_description
1 polymer ?
#
loop_
_entity_poly.entity_id
_entity_poly.type
_entity_poly.pdbx_seq_one_letter_code
_entity_poly.pdbx_strand_id
1 'polypeptide(L)'
;MLDFGTVDRLPGGLPQTIGDSLRMTLEGNAEAVYDLLREAGFVKESIELAPDAVLDYLLPIIEPAEVEEFTFTRGWLRTQAARIADPRSPAHQLGKQMNLPPSYLLIHRVTLSTIGVLCQLGATVRLRDELESWLPGFLAEDEPAEGEQEGCEQERPQQGKSAQGKPAQEGAAVEA
;
A
#
# COMPACT_ATOMS: atom_id res chain seq x y z
N MET A 1 -2.54 -6.88 26.26
CA MET A 1 -3.28 -5.67 25.84
C MET A 1 -4.64 -5.70 26.51
N LEU A 2 -5.11 -4.59 27.12
CA LEU A 2 -6.34 -4.58 27.94
C LEU A 2 -7.36 -3.49 27.56
N ASP A 3 -7.04 -2.61 26.59
CA ASP A 3 -7.92 -1.52 26.14
C ASP A 3 -8.24 -1.67 24.64
N PHE A 4 -9.53 -1.57 24.31
CA PHE A 4 -10.09 -1.66 22.96
C PHE A 4 -11.02 -0.47 22.64
N GLY A 5 -10.94 0.63 23.39
CA GLY A 5 -11.83 1.79 23.27
C GLY A 5 -11.60 2.68 22.04
N THR A 6 -10.58 2.41 21.23
CA THR A 6 -10.28 3.13 19.96
C THR A 6 -9.97 2.12 18.85
N VAL A 7 -10.86 1.16 18.64
CA VAL A 7 -10.79 0.18 17.54
C VAL A 7 -11.60 0.69 16.34
N ASP A 8 -11.08 0.47 15.14
CA ASP A 8 -11.81 0.66 13.89
C ASP A 8 -12.03 -0.67 13.17
N ARG A 9 -13.02 -0.72 12.27
CA ARG A 9 -13.22 -1.85 11.38
C ARG A 9 -12.56 -1.57 10.05
N LEU A 10 -11.49 -2.31 9.77
CA LEU A 10 -10.79 -2.31 8.49
C LEU A 10 -10.99 -3.67 7.80
N PRO A 11 -12.18 -3.92 7.19
CA PRO A 11 -12.51 -5.24 6.62
C PRO A 11 -11.62 -5.67 5.44
N GLY A 12 -10.79 -4.77 4.91
CA GLY A 12 -9.72 -5.07 3.93
C GLY A 12 -8.30 -4.84 4.45
N GLY A 13 -8.13 -4.63 5.77
CA GLY A 13 -6.85 -4.25 6.36
C GLY A 13 -6.48 -2.78 6.09
N LEU A 14 -5.19 -2.47 6.23
CA LEU A 14 -4.67 -1.14 5.92
C LEU A 14 -4.78 -0.88 4.41
N PRO A 15 -5.21 0.34 3.99
CA PRO A 15 -5.25 0.69 2.57
C PRO A 15 -3.87 0.56 1.91
N GLN A 16 -3.80 -0.15 0.79
CA GLN A 16 -2.57 -0.38 0.01
C GLN A 16 -1.89 0.93 -0.41
N THR A 17 -2.68 1.97 -0.68
CA THR A 17 -2.23 3.34 -0.97
C THR A 17 -1.21 3.87 0.05
N ILE A 18 -1.29 3.46 1.32
CA ILE A 18 -0.32 3.87 2.35
C ILE A 18 1.06 3.29 2.03
N GLY A 19 1.15 1.99 1.75
CA GLY A 19 2.40 1.33 1.38
C GLY A 19 2.95 1.85 0.05
N ASP A 20 2.09 1.99 -0.96
CA ASP A 20 2.48 2.51 -2.27
C ASP A 20 3.07 3.92 -2.15
N SER A 21 2.40 4.81 -1.42
CA SER A 21 2.88 6.19 -1.21
C SER A 21 4.20 6.24 -0.46
N LEU A 22 4.39 5.39 0.56
CA LEU A 22 5.65 5.29 1.31
C LEU A 22 6.79 4.79 0.41
N ARG A 23 6.55 3.72 -0.34
CA ARG A 23 7.52 3.14 -1.27
C ARG A 23 7.95 4.16 -2.32
N MET A 24 6.99 4.79 -3.01
CA MET A 24 7.28 5.80 -4.05
C MET A 24 7.98 7.05 -3.49
N THR A 25 7.66 7.44 -2.25
CA THR A 25 8.36 8.54 -1.56
C THR A 25 9.83 8.18 -1.33
N LEU A 26 10.11 6.96 -0.86
CA LEU A 26 11.48 6.48 -0.63
C LEU A 26 12.27 6.29 -1.95
N GLU A 27 11.58 5.98 -3.05
CA GLU A 27 12.15 5.93 -4.40
C GLU A 27 12.41 7.32 -5.00
N GLY A 28 11.91 8.39 -4.35
CA GLY A 28 12.04 9.77 -4.83
C GLY A 28 11.14 10.11 -6.03
N ASN A 29 10.10 9.32 -6.28
CA ASN A 29 9.20 9.53 -7.42
C ASN A 29 8.13 10.59 -7.12
N ALA A 30 8.53 11.86 -7.15
CA ALA A 30 7.70 12.99 -6.75
C ALA A 30 6.35 13.07 -7.48
N GLU A 31 6.35 12.90 -8.82
CA GLU A 31 5.15 12.94 -9.65
C GLU A 31 4.16 11.83 -9.26
N ALA A 32 4.64 10.58 -9.17
CA ALA A 32 3.78 9.46 -8.83
C ALA A 32 3.20 9.58 -7.42
N VAL A 33 3.99 10.05 -6.44
CA VAL A 33 3.50 10.34 -5.09
C VAL A 33 2.41 11.41 -5.13
N TYR A 34 2.63 12.49 -5.88
CA TYR A 34 1.67 13.58 -5.99
C TYR A 34 0.34 13.11 -6.59
N ASP A 35 0.38 12.40 -7.71
CA ASP A 35 -0.80 11.87 -8.38
C ASP A 35 -1.58 10.91 -7.47
N LEU A 36 -0.88 9.98 -6.82
CA LEU A 36 -1.49 9.04 -5.87
C LEU A 36 -2.17 9.77 -4.71
N LEU A 37 -1.54 10.82 -4.16
CA LEU A 37 -2.12 11.62 -3.08
C LEU A 37 -3.31 12.46 -3.54
N ARG A 38 -3.36 12.91 -4.80
CA ARG A 38 -4.55 13.54 -5.38
C ARG A 38 -5.69 12.54 -5.50
N GLU A 39 -5.45 11.37 -6.08
CA GLU A 39 -6.45 10.32 -6.26
C GLU A 39 -7.02 9.84 -4.92
N ALA A 40 -6.15 9.68 -3.92
CA ALA A 40 -6.53 9.28 -2.57
C ALA A 40 -7.18 10.42 -1.74
N GLY A 41 -7.27 11.63 -2.28
CA GLY A 41 -7.95 12.77 -1.67
C GLY A 41 -7.14 13.49 -0.58
N PHE A 42 -5.83 13.23 -0.49
CA PHE A 42 -4.91 13.97 0.38
C PHE A 42 -4.57 15.35 -0.18
N VAL A 43 -4.64 15.51 -1.50
CA VAL A 43 -4.63 16.81 -2.17
C VAL A 43 -5.98 17.00 -2.84
N LYS A 44 -6.71 18.05 -2.46
CA LYS A 44 -8.02 18.35 -3.06
C LYS A 44 -7.85 18.75 -4.52
N GLU A 45 -8.81 18.40 -5.38
CA GLU A 45 -8.77 18.70 -6.82
C GLU A 45 -8.52 20.19 -7.11
N SER A 46 -9.06 21.08 -6.28
CA SER A 46 -8.93 22.53 -6.38
C SER A 46 -7.57 23.09 -5.95
N ILE A 47 -6.65 22.26 -5.47
CA ILE A 47 -5.33 22.63 -4.98
C ILE A 47 -4.28 22.07 -5.92
N GLU A 48 -3.34 22.91 -6.32
CA GLU A 48 -2.17 22.52 -7.13
C GLU A 48 -0.92 22.72 -6.28
N LEU A 49 -0.07 21.69 -6.20
CA LEU A 49 1.17 21.71 -5.43
C LEU A 49 2.30 21.24 -6.35
N ALA A 50 3.49 21.78 -6.14
CA ALA A 50 4.68 21.25 -6.80
C ALA A 50 4.96 19.84 -6.26
N PRO A 51 5.09 18.80 -7.12
CA PRO A 51 5.38 17.44 -6.69
C PRO A 51 6.61 17.33 -5.78
N ASP A 52 7.70 18.00 -6.13
CA ASP A 52 8.93 18.02 -5.31
C ASP A 52 8.68 18.58 -3.90
N ALA A 53 7.82 19.61 -3.78
CA ALA A 53 7.50 20.19 -2.48
C ALA A 53 6.67 19.23 -1.60
N VAL A 54 5.89 18.34 -2.22
CA VAL A 54 5.17 17.27 -1.53
C VAL A 54 6.16 16.20 -1.04
N LEU A 55 7.12 15.82 -1.87
CA LEU A 55 8.17 14.88 -1.49
C LEU A 55 9.02 15.43 -0.33
N ASP A 56 9.48 16.68 -0.42
CA ASP A 56 10.24 17.39 0.63
C ASP A 56 9.49 17.47 1.96
N TYR A 57 8.15 17.49 1.91
CA TYR A 57 7.31 17.47 3.10
C TYR A 57 7.22 16.09 3.75
N LEU A 58 7.14 15.03 2.94
CA LEU A 58 6.93 13.66 3.38
C LEU A 58 8.22 12.98 3.84
N LEU A 59 9.34 13.15 3.11
CA LEU A 59 10.61 12.48 3.38
C LEU A 59 11.04 12.58 4.86
N PRO A 60 11.04 13.77 5.51
CA PRO A 60 11.47 13.86 6.90
C PRO A 60 10.54 13.14 7.90
N ILE A 61 9.29 12.86 7.52
CA ILE A 61 8.33 12.11 8.36
C ILE A 61 8.67 10.62 8.31
N ILE A 62 9.14 10.16 7.15
CA ILE A 62 9.37 8.75 6.85
C ILE A 62 10.85 8.34 6.91
N GLU A 63 11.75 9.29 7.20
CA GLU A 63 13.18 9.10 7.53
C GLU A 63 13.45 7.82 8.37
N PRO A 64 12.65 7.46 9.39
CA PRO A 64 12.89 6.22 10.14
C PRO A 64 12.89 4.94 9.29
N ALA A 65 12.28 4.95 8.11
CA ALA A 65 12.31 3.86 7.15
C ALA A 65 13.49 3.94 6.16
N GLU A 66 14.22 5.05 6.07
CA GLU A 66 15.38 5.20 5.18
C GLU A 66 16.66 4.54 5.72
N VAL A 67 16.70 4.31 7.03
CA VAL A 67 17.85 3.71 7.72
C VAL A 67 17.56 2.28 8.16
N GLU A 68 18.61 1.49 8.37
CA GLU A 68 18.48 0.10 8.84
C GLU A 68 17.89 0.03 10.27
N GLU A 69 18.39 0.89 11.17
CA GLU A 69 17.89 1.01 12.54
C GLU A 69 17.69 2.48 12.89
N PHE A 70 16.51 2.80 13.42
CA PHE A 70 16.17 4.15 13.84
C PHE A 70 15.87 4.20 15.35
N THR A 71 16.57 5.08 16.07
CA THR A 71 16.25 5.36 17.48
C THR A 71 15.23 6.49 17.58
N PHE A 72 14.00 6.14 17.93
CA PHE A 72 12.93 7.10 18.19
C PHE A 72 13.23 7.88 19.46
N THR A 73 13.46 9.19 19.34
CA THR A 73 13.73 10.06 20.48
C THR A 73 12.71 11.18 20.60
N ARG A 74 12.51 11.66 21.84
CA ARG A 74 11.73 12.89 22.08
C ARG A 74 12.33 14.10 21.35
N GLY A 75 13.66 14.13 21.16
CA GLY A 75 14.35 15.19 20.43
C GLY A 75 13.92 15.21 18.96
N TRP A 76 13.95 14.06 18.29
CA TRP A 76 13.48 13.92 16.92
C TRP A 76 12.00 14.32 16.77
N LEU A 77 11.11 13.81 17.64
CA LEU A 77 9.69 14.17 17.59
C LEU A 77 9.46 15.69 17.75
N ARG A 78 10.24 16.34 18.61
CA ARG A 78 10.18 17.80 18.78
C ARG A 78 10.67 18.54 17.53
N THR A 79 11.70 18.04 16.85
CA THR A 79 12.16 18.61 15.58
C THR A 79 11.09 18.51 14.50
N GLN A 80 10.43 17.35 14.36
CA GLN A 80 9.32 17.14 13.43
C GLN A 80 8.15 18.10 13.74
N ALA A 81 7.77 18.20 15.02
CA ALA A 81 6.70 19.11 15.45
C ALA A 81 7.07 20.59 15.20
N ALA A 82 8.30 21.01 15.47
CA ALA A 82 8.77 22.37 15.23
C ALA A 82 8.74 22.72 13.74
N ARG A 83 9.13 21.77 12.86
CA ARG A 83 9.07 21.96 11.41
C ARG A 83 7.66 22.29 10.94
N ILE A 84 6.65 21.58 11.44
CA ILE A 84 5.24 21.75 11.04
C ILE A 84 4.59 22.96 11.73
N ALA A 85 5.02 23.30 12.94
CA ALA A 85 4.46 24.40 13.72
C ALA A 85 4.98 25.78 13.30
N ASP A 86 6.16 25.89 12.70
CA ASP A 86 6.74 27.17 12.27
C ASP A 86 6.00 27.74 11.04
N PRO A 87 5.28 28.87 11.16
CA PRO A 87 4.53 29.46 10.04
C PRO A 87 5.39 29.86 8.84
N ARG A 88 6.70 30.05 9.05
CA ARG A 88 7.65 30.41 7.99
C ARG A 88 8.18 29.20 7.24
N SER A 89 7.99 27.98 7.75
CA SER A 89 8.53 26.79 7.10
C SER A 89 7.72 26.43 5.84
N PRO A 90 8.37 25.88 4.80
CA PRO A 90 7.67 25.31 3.66
C PRO A 90 6.70 24.21 4.08
N ALA A 91 7.08 23.40 5.07
CA ALA A 91 6.26 22.30 5.55
C ALA A 91 4.94 22.77 6.20
N HIS A 92 4.95 23.88 6.94
CA HIS A 92 3.73 24.46 7.48
C HIS A 92 2.80 24.96 6.37
N GLN A 93 3.36 25.62 5.35
CA GLN A 93 2.60 26.14 4.23
C GLN A 93 1.98 25.02 3.38
N LEU A 94 2.72 23.95 3.12
CA LEU A 94 2.21 22.78 2.41
C LEU A 94 1.18 22.02 3.26
N GLY A 95 1.48 21.77 4.54
CA GLY A 95 0.59 21.04 5.45
C GLY A 95 -0.81 21.66 5.62
N LYS A 96 -0.94 22.99 5.49
CA LYS A 96 -2.26 23.66 5.49
C LYS A 96 -3.10 23.41 4.24
N GLN A 97 -2.47 23.01 3.14
CA GLN A 97 -3.12 22.73 1.86
C GLN A 97 -3.44 21.23 1.70
N MET A 98 -2.73 20.38 2.46
CA MET A 98 -3.02 18.96 2.57
C MET A 98 -4.34 18.72 3.29
N ASN A 99 -5.04 17.69 2.85
CA ASN A 99 -6.26 17.17 3.44
C ASN A 99 -5.97 15.79 4.03
N LEU A 100 -6.56 15.47 5.18
CA LEU A 100 -6.55 14.11 5.70
C LEU A 100 -7.97 13.54 5.54
N PRO A 101 -8.21 12.60 4.61
CA PRO A 101 -9.55 12.06 4.42
C PRO A 101 -10.05 11.36 5.69
N PRO A 102 -11.36 11.43 6.01
CA PRO A 102 -11.90 10.87 7.25
C PRO A 102 -11.59 9.39 7.50
N SER A 103 -11.51 8.59 6.43
CA SER A 103 -11.16 7.16 6.48
C SER A 103 -9.75 6.89 7.02
N TYR A 104 -8.85 7.87 6.98
CA TYR A 104 -7.47 7.76 7.45
C TYR A 104 -7.26 8.33 8.86
N LEU A 105 -8.28 8.96 9.47
CA LEU A 105 -8.11 9.66 10.76
C LEU A 105 -7.70 8.72 11.89
N LEU A 106 -8.34 7.55 12.02
CA LEU A 106 -8.00 6.60 13.08
C LEU A 106 -6.64 5.93 12.83
N ILE A 107 -6.31 5.60 11.58
CA ILE A 107 -5.01 5.07 11.19
C ILE A 107 -3.89 6.07 11.55
N HIS A 108 -4.04 7.32 11.13
CA HIS A 108 -3.08 8.39 11.43
C HIS A 108 -2.94 8.62 12.94
N ARG A 109 -4.06 8.62 13.69
CA ARG A 109 -4.04 8.76 15.15
C ARG A 109 -3.29 7.62 15.85
N VAL A 110 -3.54 6.37 15.46
CA VAL A 110 -2.85 5.20 16.02
C VAL A 110 -1.36 5.23 15.67
N THR A 111 -1.03 5.58 14.42
CA THR A 111 0.36 5.71 13.96
C THR A 111 1.12 6.76 14.78
N LEU A 112 0.57 7.97 14.93
CA LEU A 112 1.17 9.02 15.75
C LEU A 112 1.30 8.63 17.22
N SER A 113 0.31 7.91 17.77
CA SER A 113 0.36 7.43 19.15
C SER A 113 1.47 6.40 19.35
N THR A 114 1.63 5.49 18.39
CA THR A 114 2.67 4.46 18.39
C THR A 114 4.06 5.11 18.34
N ILE A 115 4.27 6.04 17.40
CA ILE A 115 5.51 6.83 17.30
C ILE A 115 5.79 7.57 18.61
N GLY A 116 4.77 8.19 19.21
CA GLY A 116 4.89 8.86 20.50
C GLY A 116 5.36 7.93 21.62
N VAL A 117 4.84 6.71 21.69
CA VAL A 117 5.28 5.69 22.66
C VAL A 117 6.71 5.24 22.37
N LEU A 118 7.07 4.95 21.11
CA LEU A 118 8.44 4.60 20.71
C LEU A 118 9.44 5.69 21.14
N CYS A 119 9.07 6.97 20.94
CA CYS A 119 9.89 8.11 21.36
C CYS A 119 9.99 8.26 22.89
N GLN A 120 8.95 7.87 23.63
CA GLN A 120 8.97 7.88 25.10
C GLN A 120 9.87 6.78 25.66
N LEU A 121 9.88 5.62 25.01
CA LEU A 121 10.72 4.48 25.34
C LEU A 121 12.18 4.66 24.90
N GLY A 122 12.45 5.55 23.95
CA GLY A 122 13.78 5.64 23.33
C GLY A 122 14.10 4.41 22.49
N ALA A 123 13.07 3.80 21.88
CA ALA A 123 13.19 2.51 21.20
C ALA A 123 14.03 2.64 19.93
N THR A 124 14.92 1.68 19.71
CA THR A 124 15.61 1.48 18.42
C THR A 124 14.89 0.37 17.67
N VAL A 125 14.44 0.66 16.45
CA VAL A 125 13.58 -0.22 15.65
C VAL A 125 14.10 -0.27 14.23
N ARG A 126 14.05 -1.46 13.64
CA ARG A 126 14.26 -1.70 12.20
C ARG A 126 12.93 -1.46 11.47
N LEU A 127 12.53 -0.18 11.35
CA LEU A 127 11.18 0.14 10.88
C LEU A 127 10.93 -0.38 9.47
N ARG A 128 11.93 -0.30 8.59
CA ARG A 128 11.83 -0.82 7.22
C ARG A 128 11.40 -2.28 7.20
N ASP A 129 12.06 -3.14 7.97
CA ASP A 129 11.76 -4.57 8.05
C ASP A 129 10.30 -4.83 8.48
N GLU A 130 9.77 -4.02 9.40
CA GLU A 130 8.37 -4.10 9.82
C GLU A 130 7.41 -3.64 8.72
N LEU A 131 7.75 -2.59 7.96
CA LEU A 131 6.95 -2.13 6.83
C LEU A 131 6.92 -3.18 5.71
N GLU A 132 8.06 -3.77 5.37
CA GLU A 132 8.17 -4.84 4.37
C GLU A 132 7.37 -6.08 4.76
N SER A 133 7.36 -6.41 6.05
CA SER A 133 6.67 -7.61 6.55
C SER A 133 5.15 -7.43 6.65
N TRP A 134 4.68 -6.22 6.97
CA TRP A 134 3.29 -6.03 7.43
C TRP A 134 2.49 -4.98 6.69
N LEU A 135 3.10 -4.08 5.91
CA LEU A 135 2.38 -3.01 5.23
C LEU A 135 2.10 -3.37 3.75
N PRO A 136 0.83 -3.61 3.38
CA PRO A 136 0.48 -3.86 1.98
C PRO A 136 0.88 -2.69 1.07
N GLY A 137 1.42 -3.00 -0.11
CA GLY A 137 1.90 -2.03 -1.10
C GLY A 137 3.31 -1.47 -0.83
N PHE A 138 3.92 -1.76 0.32
CA PHE A 138 5.27 -1.27 0.62
C PHE A 138 6.36 -1.96 -0.20
N LEU A 139 6.21 -3.26 -0.43
CA LEU A 139 6.98 -3.99 -1.44
C LEU A 139 6.26 -3.83 -2.78
N ALA A 140 7.02 -3.63 -3.86
CA ALA A 140 6.45 -3.76 -5.19
C ALA A 140 6.01 -5.22 -5.36
N GLU A 141 4.74 -5.43 -5.68
CA GLU A 141 4.31 -6.75 -6.13
C GLU A 141 4.92 -6.97 -7.51
N ASP A 142 5.69 -8.05 -7.67
CA ASP A 142 6.01 -8.54 -9.00
C ASP A 142 4.67 -8.91 -9.64
N GLU A 143 4.18 -8.10 -10.58
CA GLU A 143 3.09 -8.48 -11.47
C GLU A 143 3.41 -9.89 -11.97
N PRO A 144 2.59 -10.92 -11.67
CA PRO A 144 2.88 -12.26 -12.15
C PRO A 144 2.92 -12.17 -13.67
N ALA A 145 4.07 -12.49 -14.25
CA ALA A 145 4.24 -12.57 -15.69
C ALA A 145 3.06 -13.35 -16.27
N GLU A 146 2.22 -12.68 -17.08
CA GLU A 146 1.15 -13.34 -17.80
C GLU A 146 1.75 -14.47 -18.64
N GLY A 147 1.49 -15.72 -18.25
CA GLY A 147 1.79 -16.87 -19.09
C GLY A 147 2.15 -18.12 -18.34
N GLU A 148 1.15 -18.94 -18.01
CA GLU A 148 1.15 -20.36 -18.37
C GLU A 148 -0.27 -20.91 -18.11
N GLN A 149 -1.07 -20.94 -19.17
CA GLN A 149 -2.23 -21.83 -19.22
C GLN A 149 -1.69 -23.26 -19.30
N GLU A 150 -1.40 -23.86 -18.15
CA GLU A 150 -1.22 -25.31 -18.06
C GLU A 150 -2.57 -25.98 -18.35
N GLY A 151 -2.69 -26.52 -19.56
CA GLY A 151 -3.75 -27.45 -19.92
C GLY A 151 -3.66 -28.68 -19.03
N CYS A 152 -4.59 -28.83 -18.09
CA CYS A 152 -4.76 -30.06 -17.35
C CYS A 152 -5.67 -30.99 -18.16
N GLU A 153 -5.05 -32.01 -18.76
CA GLU A 153 -5.69 -33.22 -19.28
C GLU A 153 -6.68 -33.78 -18.27
N GLN A 154 -7.97 -33.88 -18.62
CA GLN A 154 -8.94 -34.66 -17.86
C GLN A 154 -9.00 -36.10 -18.37
N GLU A 155 -8.52 -36.98 -17.49
CA GLU A 155 -8.55 -38.42 -17.56
C GLU A 155 -9.97 -38.99 -17.78
N ARG A 156 -10.03 -40.08 -18.55
CA ARG A 156 -11.20 -40.96 -18.78
C ARG A 156 -11.85 -41.49 -17.49
N PRO A 157 -13.17 -41.77 -17.54
CA PRO A 157 -13.75 -42.89 -16.82
C PRO A 157 -14.12 -44.06 -17.76
N GLN A 158 -13.73 -45.28 -17.38
CA GLN A 158 -14.20 -46.56 -17.94
C GLN A 158 -15.44 -47.10 -17.20
N GLN A 159 -16.19 -47.98 -17.91
CA GLN A 159 -17.25 -48.94 -17.52
C GLN A 159 -18.69 -48.42 -17.75
N GLY A 160 -19.48 -48.94 -18.71
CA GLY A 160 -19.98 -50.32 -18.91
C GLY A 160 -21.41 -50.37 -18.33
N LYS A 161 -22.54 -50.76 -18.95
CA LYS A 161 -22.95 -51.76 -19.96
C LYS A 161 -24.45 -51.42 -20.25
N SER A 162 -25.02 -51.42 -21.46
CA SER A 162 -25.65 -52.58 -22.12
C SER A 162 -26.68 -52.08 -23.16
N ALA A 163 -26.87 -52.89 -24.23
CA ALA A 163 -28.06 -53.00 -25.11
C ALA A 163 -28.38 -51.80 -26.02
N GLN A 164 -28.77 -51.90 -27.30
CA GLN A 164 -28.98 -52.96 -28.28
C GLN A 164 -29.36 -52.23 -29.59
N GLY A 165 -28.92 -52.69 -30.77
CA GLY A 165 -29.56 -52.32 -32.06
C GLY A 165 -28.64 -51.80 -33.17
N LYS A 166 -28.26 -52.71 -34.09
CA LYS A 166 -27.82 -52.47 -35.49
C LYS A 166 -29.03 -52.01 -36.36
N PRO A 167 -28.91 -51.70 -37.68
CA PRO A 167 -27.71 -51.48 -38.51
C PRO A 167 -27.74 -50.27 -39.50
N ALA A 168 -26.54 -49.95 -40.00
CA ALA A 168 -26.11 -49.69 -41.38
C ALA A 168 -26.93 -48.82 -42.38
N GLN A 169 -26.22 -47.88 -43.01
CA GLN A 169 -26.04 -47.62 -44.47
C GLN A 169 -25.57 -46.15 -44.65
N GLU A 170 -24.81 -45.67 -45.64
CA GLU A 170 -24.01 -46.17 -46.77
C GLU A 170 -23.56 -44.90 -47.56
N GLY A 171 -22.40 -44.91 -48.23
CA GLY A 171 -22.03 -43.95 -49.29
C GLY A 171 -21.04 -42.83 -48.89
N ALA A 172 -19.73 -42.98 -49.18
CA ALA A 172 -19.05 -42.60 -50.44
C ALA A 172 -18.94 -41.06 -50.58
N ALA A 173 -17.79 -40.45 -50.27
CA ALA A 173 -16.58 -40.36 -51.09
C ALA A 173 -16.79 -39.61 -52.43
N VAL A 174 -16.21 -38.41 -52.41
CA VAL A 174 -15.83 -37.47 -53.47
C VAL A 174 -15.27 -38.14 -54.73
N GLU A 175 -15.65 -37.63 -55.90
CA GLU A 175 -14.78 -37.54 -57.07
C GLU A 175 -15.20 -36.34 -57.96
N ALA A 176 -14.18 -35.57 -58.38
CA ALA A 176 -14.06 -34.66 -59.53
C ALA A 176 -15.11 -33.56 -59.80
#